data_AF-A0A3M2Z695-F1
#
_entry.id   AF-A0A3M2Z695-F1
#
_cell.length_a   1.000
_cell.length_b   1.000
_cell.length_c   1.000
_cell.angle_alpha   90.00
_cell.angle_beta   90.00
_cell.angle_gamma   90.00
#
_symmetry.space_group_name_H-M   'P 1'
#
loop_
_entity.id
_entity.type
_entity.pdbx_description
1 polymer ?
#
loop_
_entity_poly.entity_id
_entity_poly.type
_entity_poly.pdbx_seq_one_letter_code
_entity_poly.pdbx_strand_id
1 'polypeptide(L)' 'MNERDEIGSDLVPDYVTSVQDGAFYGWPYSYYGQHVDERVKPQNPALVAKAIAPDYAVGPHTASLGLVFADGKTL' A
#
# COMPACT_ATOMS: atom_id res chain seq x y z
N MET A 1 -0.60 -15.89 3.84
CA MET A 1 -0.08 -14.64 4.39
C MET A 1 0.69 -14.00 3.27
N ASN A 2 0.26 -12.86 2.71
CA ASN A 2 1.04 -12.25 1.62
C ASN A 2 2.05 -11.29 2.23
N GLU A 3 2.91 -11.94 3.03
CA GLU A 3 4.27 -11.55 3.31
C GLU A 3 4.85 -11.05 2.00
N ARG A 4 5.24 -9.77 1.98
CA ARG A 4 6.12 -9.27 0.95
C ARG A 4 7.47 -9.94 1.25
N ASP A 5 7.59 -11.21 0.87
CA ASP A 5 8.41 -12.23 1.55
C ASP A 5 9.84 -11.78 1.90
N GLU A 6 10.28 -12.09 3.13
CA GLU A 6 11.64 -11.88 3.71
C GLU A 6 11.94 -10.54 4.42
N ILE A 7 10.99 -9.59 4.52
CA ILE A 7 11.23 -8.26 5.13
C ILE A 7 10.62 -8.06 6.53
N GLY A 8 10.06 -9.13 7.11
CA GLY A 8 9.45 -9.12 8.45
C GLY A 8 7.94 -8.89 8.45
N SER A 9 7.29 -9.37 9.52
CA SER A 9 5.82 -9.41 9.65
C SER A 9 5.16 -8.04 9.87
N ASP A 10 5.92 -7.02 10.26
CA ASP A 10 5.38 -5.69 10.52
C ASP A 10 5.41 -4.76 9.30
N LEU A 11 5.85 -5.27 8.15
CA LEU A 11 6.05 -4.53 6.90
C LEU A 11 5.42 -5.33 5.74
N VAL A 12 4.57 -4.79 4.87
CA VAL A 12 3.99 -3.44 4.72
C VAL A 12 2.54 -3.49 5.23
N PRO A 13 2.00 -2.43 5.86
CA PRO A 13 0.60 -2.46 6.29
C PRO A 13 -0.35 -2.67 5.12
N ASP A 14 -1.44 -3.38 5.37
CA ASP A 14 -2.63 -3.25 4.53
C ASP A 14 -3.14 -1.80 4.65
N TYR A 15 -3.77 -1.28 3.61
CA TYR A 15 -4.20 0.12 3.58
C TYR A 15 -5.55 0.32 2.88
N VAL A 16 -6.20 1.43 3.23
CA VAL A 16 -7.39 1.96 2.56
C VAL A 16 -6.98 3.25 1.87
N THR A 17 -7.42 3.43 0.62
CA THR A 17 -7.17 4.67 -0.12
C THR A 17 -8.31 4.99 -1.07
N SER A 18 -8.55 6.29 -1.26
CA SER A 18 -9.28 6.83 -2.39
C SER A 18 -8.46 6.61 -3.66
N VAL A 19 -9.03 5.85 -4.60
CA VAL A 19 -8.42 5.66 -5.92
C VAL A 19 -8.49 6.97 -6.70
N GLN A 20 -7.33 7.46 -7.14
CA GLN A 20 -7.20 8.65 -7.98
C GLN A 20 -6.93 8.23 -9.43
N ASP A 21 -7.57 8.90 -10.39
CA ASP A 21 -7.35 8.63 -11.81
C ASP A 21 -5.87 8.85 -12.19
N GLY A 22 -5.29 7.89 -12.89
CA GLY A 22 -3.88 7.91 -13.33
C GLY A 22 -2.82 7.82 -12.23
N ALA A 23 -3.22 7.67 -10.95
CA ALA A 23 -2.29 7.54 -9.84
C ALA A 23 -1.57 6.19 -9.82
N PHE A 24 -0.38 6.18 -9.22
CA PHE A 24 0.45 5.00 -9.06
C PHE A 24 0.76 4.81 -7.58
N TYR A 25 0.50 3.62 -7.03
CA TYR A 25 0.65 3.34 -5.59
C TYR A 25 1.90 2.49 -5.28
N GLY A 26 2.86 2.46 -6.20
CA GLY A 26 4.21 1.94 -5.97
C GLY A 26 4.47 0.53 -6.50
N TRP A 27 3.50 -0.38 -6.42
CA TRP A 27 3.73 -1.77 -6.84
C TRP A 27 4.14 -1.89 -8.32
N PRO A 28 5.16 -2.71 -8.69
CA PRO A 28 5.99 -3.52 -7.80
C PRO A 28 7.25 -2.81 -7.28
N TYR A 29 7.58 -1.64 -7.81
CA TYR A 29 8.88 -0.97 -7.60
C TYR A 29 9.04 -0.33 -6.23
N SER A 30 7.95 0.02 -5.57
CA SER A 30 7.93 0.60 -4.24
C SER A 30 6.69 0.20 -3.46
N TYR A 31 6.70 0.49 -2.16
CA TYR A 31 5.61 0.20 -1.25
C TYR A 31 5.31 1.41 -0.36
N TYR A 32 4.04 1.61 -0.03
CA TYR A 32 3.59 2.68 0.85
C TYR A 32 4.14 4.06 0.42
N GLY A 33 3.99 4.38 -0.87
CA GLY A 33 4.62 5.55 -1.50
C GLY A 33 5.97 5.20 -2.11
N GLN A 34 6.98 6.03 -1.84
CA GLN A 34 8.29 6.02 -2.53
C GLN A 34 9.33 5.09 -1.87
N HIS A 35 8.94 4.17 -0.98
CA HIS A 35 9.90 3.22 -0.40
C HIS A 35 10.28 2.15 -1.42
N VAL A 36 11.50 2.21 -1.94
CA VAL A 36 12.01 1.30 -2.98
C VAL A 36 11.92 -0.15 -2.52
N ASP A 37 11.39 -1.02 -3.38
CA ASP A 37 11.51 -2.47 -3.21
C ASP A 37 12.76 -2.97 -3.94
N GLU A 38 13.88 -3.09 -3.21
CA GLU A 38 15.19 -3.43 -3.78
C GLU A 38 15.24 -4.82 -4.43
N ARG A 39 14.29 -5.70 -4.09
CA ARG A 39 14.16 -7.07 -4.59
C ARG A 39 13.68 -7.11 -6.05
N VAL A 40 12.97 -6.08 -6.51
CA VAL A 40 12.48 -6.00 -7.89
C VAL A 40 13.64 -5.64 -8.83
N LYS A 41 13.87 -6.46 -9.86
CA LYS A 41 14.89 -6.21 -10.88
C LYS A 41 14.29 -6.43 -12.27
N PRO A 42 14.54 -5.54 -13.25
CA PRO A 42 15.25 -4.26 -13.10
C PRO A 42 14.41 -3.21 -12.33
N GLN A 43 15.11 -2.22 -11.76
CA GLN A 43 14.47 -1.11 -11.04
C GLN A 43 13.87 -0.08 -11.99
N ASN A 44 12.88 0.68 -11.52
CA ASN A 44 12.30 1.81 -12.25
C ASN A 44 12.16 3.06 -11.35
N PRO A 45 13.23 3.87 -11.21
CA PRO A 45 13.23 5.05 -10.34
C PRO A 45 12.17 6.09 -10.69
N ALA A 46 11.80 6.21 -11.97
CA ALA A 46 10.78 7.15 -12.42
C ALA A 46 9.39 6.75 -11.90
N LEU A 47 9.07 5.46 -11.89
CA LEU A 47 7.82 4.97 -11.31
C LEU A 47 7.83 5.05 -9.78
N VAL A 48 8.96 4.77 -9.13
CA VAL A 48 9.09 5.00 -7.67
C VAL A 48 8.81 6.46 -7.32
N ALA A 49 9.39 7.42 -8.06
CA ALA A 49 9.16 8.84 -7.83
C ALA A 49 7.70 9.27 -8.05
N LYS A 50 6.95 8.57 -8.92
CA LYS A 50 5.52 8.82 -9.14
C LYS A 50 4.63 8.23 -8.03
N ALA A 51 5.15 7.30 -7.23
CA ALA A 51 4.33 6.56 -6.28
C ALA A 51 3.76 7.46 -5.17
N ILE A 52 2.45 7.36 -4.93
CA ILE A 52 1.75 8.06 -3.85
C ILE A 52 1.48 7.13 -2.68
N ALA A 53 1.52 7.69 -1.46
CA ALA A 53 1.17 6.96 -0.26
C ALA A 53 -0.36 6.79 -0.17
N PRO A 54 -0.85 5.62 0.27
CA PRO A 54 -2.27 5.42 0.61
C PRO A 54 -2.76 6.33 1.75
N ASP A 55 -4.07 6.52 1.85
CA ASP A 55 -4.66 7.46 2.81
C ASP A 55 -4.63 6.96 4.27
N TYR A 56 -4.75 5.65 4.49
CA TYR A 56 -4.79 5.10 5.85
C TYR A 56 -4.24 3.67 5.93
N ALA A 57 -3.37 3.42 6.91
CA ALA A 57 -2.90 2.08 7.24
C ALA A 57 -3.85 1.39 8.22
N VAL A 58 -4.33 0.19 7.88
CA VAL A 58 -5.16 -0.63 8.77
C VAL A 58 -4.35 -1.67 9.55
N GLY A 59 -3.03 -1.65 9.40
CA GLY A 59 -2.10 -2.59 10.03
C GLY A 59 -1.70 -3.73 9.08
N PRO A 60 -0.59 -4.43 9.35
CA PRO A 60 -0.18 -5.58 8.55
C PRO A 60 -1.10 -6.77 8.80
N HIS A 61 -1.28 -7.61 7.78
CA HIS A 61 -1.99 -8.90 7.87
C HIS A 61 -3.44 -8.83 8.34
N THR A 62 -4.12 -7.69 8.15
CA THR A 62 -5.56 -7.61 8.42
C THR A 62 -6.36 -8.50 7.47
N ALA A 63 -5.85 -8.69 6.24
CA ALA A 63 -6.54 -9.40 5.17
C ALA A 63 -7.98 -8.90 5.01
N SER A 64 -8.17 -7.58 5.06
CA SER A 64 -9.48 -6.94 4.99
C SER A 64 -10.22 -7.34 3.70
N LEU A 65 -11.36 -8.02 3.83
CA LEU A 65 -12.14 -8.55 2.69
C LEU A 65 -13.35 -7.68 2.31
N GLY A 66 -13.69 -6.68 3.12
CA GLY A 66 -14.84 -5.81 2.88
C GLY A 66 -14.75 -4.50 3.65
N LEU A 67 -15.35 -3.47 3.09
CA LEU A 67 -15.46 -2.13 3.66
C LEU A 67 -16.93 -1.70 3.60
N VAL A 68 -17.44 -1.08 4.67
CA VAL A 68 -18.78 -0.47 4.70
C VAL A 68 -18.66 0.94 5.25
N PHE A 69 -19.37 1.89 4.61
CA PHE A 69 -19.50 3.24 5.13
C PHE A 69 -20.61 3.28 6.17
N ALA A 70 -20.34 3.87 7.34
CA ALA A 70 -21.36 4.08 8.34
C ALA A 70 -22.17 5.34 8.01
N ASP A 71 -23.49 5.21 7.85
CA ASP A 71 -24.39 6.35 7.72
C ASP A 71 -24.56 7.05 9.07
N GLY A 72 -23.82 8.14 9.26
CA GLY A 72 -24.23 9.26 10.12
C GLY A 72 -24.65 8.95 11.56
N LYS A 73 -24.02 8.00 12.25
CA LYS A 73 -24.12 7.88 13.71
C LYS A 73 -22.77 8.08 14.36
N THR A 74 -22.55 9.33 14.78
CA THR A 74 -21.58 9.67 15.83
C THR A 74 -21.96 8.95 17.12
N LEU A 75 -20.96 8.32 17.75
CA LEU A 75 -21.03 7.84 19.13
C LEU A 75 -21.23 9.00 20.11
#